data_AF-A0A0G3B6H5-F1
#
_entry.id   AF-A0A0G3B6H5-F1
#
_cell.length_a   1.000
_cell.length_b   1.000
_cell.length_c   1.000
_cell.angle_alpha   90.00
_cell.angle_beta   90.00
_cell.angle_gamma   90.00
#
_symmetry.space_group_name_H-M   'P 1'
#
loop_
_entity.id
_entity.type
_entity.pdbx_description
1 polymer ?
#
loop_
_entity_poly.entity_id
_entity_poly.type
_entity_poly.pdbx_seq_one_letter_code
_entity_poly.pdbx_strand_id
1 'polypeptide(L)'
;MSKAADRDQISPGPERVSAQEVARARLRARASAARVTLRRPSLDPQGRGGARKARDLSPVGAADLPDNSPAVQLLLSGKRAELVLDAAVAALLSPLFADVIVSNKVAELPLRRVAREFGLRHRHLAMTLEEIPQQEPFAVVKAGLRGLWITMLPPVLGREWEIAAQPLHLPTIAVNRKSAPPSRFRGMSRWLKRRRPKHVLPLAVESPVEDRAEAALLSAIRELCGDA
;
A
#
# COMPACT_ATOMS: atom_id res chain seq x y z
N MET A 1 38.11 64.76 -4.25
CA MET A 1 37.74 63.97 -3.06
C MET A 1 36.38 63.35 -3.29
N SER A 2 36.25 62.08 -2.89
CA SER A 2 35.19 61.12 -3.18
C SER A 2 33.77 61.56 -2.83
N LYS A 3 32.80 61.10 -3.62
CA LYS A 3 31.63 60.35 -3.11
C LYS A 3 30.94 59.61 -4.26
N ALA A 4 31.54 58.48 -4.64
CA ALA A 4 30.85 57.40 -5.31
C ALA A 4 30.71 56.27 -4.28
N ALA A 5 29.50 56.03 -3.78
CA ALA A 5 29.10 54.80 -3.10
C ALA A 5 27.63 54.95 -2.70
N ASP A 6 26.70 54.63 -3.60
CA ASP A 6 25.36 54.20 -3.19
C ASP A 6 24.63 53.42 -4.29
N ARG A 7 25.32 52.45 -4.89
CA ARG A 7 24.73 51.46 -5.79
C ARG A 7 25.41 50.14 -5.48
N ASP A 8 24.78 49.37 -4.59
CA ASP A 8 24.79 47.90 -4.59
C ASP A 8 24.06 47.39 -3.33
N GLN A 9 22.77 47.73 -3.22
CA GLN A 9 21.85 46.89 -2.44
C GLN A 9 21.03 46.08 -3.44
N ILE A 10 21.68 45.05 -4.00
CA ILE A 10 21.00 44.01 -4.76
C ILE A 10 20.24 43.17 -3.72
N SER A 11 18.93 43.36 -3.64
CA SER A 11 18.06 42.46 -2.87
C SER A 11 18.34 41.02 -3.29
N PRO A 12 18.58 40.09 -2.35
CA PRO A 12 18.79 38.69 -2.72
C PRO A 12 17.56 38.21 -3.48
N GLY A 13 17.77 37.73 -4.71
CA GLY A 13 16.72 37.14 -5.52
C GLY A 13 16.07 35.95 -4.79
N PRO A 14 14.82 35.58 -5.14
CA PRO A 14 14.09 34.54 -4.43
C PRO A 14 14.90 33.24 -4.40
N GLU A 15 15.18 32.77 -3.18
CA GLU A 15 15.91 31.53 -2.93
C GLU A 15 15.19 30.37 -3.62
N ARG A 16 15.94 29.58 -4.41
CA ARG A 16 15.37 28.44 -5.14
C ARG A 16 14.99 27.35 -4.14
N VAL A 17 13.69 27.16 -3.96
CA VAL A 17 13.11 26.09 -3.14
C VAL A 17 13.65 24.73 -3.59
N SER A 18 14.06 23.89 -2.63
CA SER A 18 14.62 22.58 -2.91
C SER A 18 13.56 21.60 -3.47
N ALA A 19 14.00 20.60 -4.25
CA ALA A 19 13.10 19.58 -4.80
C ALA A 19 12.34 18.80 -3.71
N GLN A 20 12.97 18.60 -2.54
CA GLN A 20 12.36 17.94 -1.39
C GLN A 20 11.24 18.78 -0.78
N GLU A 21 11.43 20.09 -0.64
CA GLU A 21 10.39 21.00 -0.14
C GLU A 21 9.19 21.07 -1.09
N VAL A 22 9.43 21.04 -2.40
CA VAL A 22 8.36 20.97 -3.41
C VAL A 22 7.59 19.64 -3.29
N ALA A 23 8.29 18.51 -3.12
CA ALA A 23 7.65 17.22 -2.91
C ALA A 23 6.79 17.18 -1.63
N ARG A 24 7.31 17.73 -0.52
CA ARG A 24 6.58 17.90 0.75
C ARG A 24 5.34 18.79 0.60
N ALA A 25 5.45 19.90 -0.11
CA ALA A 25 4.33 20.79 -0.37
C ALA A 25 3.24 20.09 -1.21
N ARG A 26 3.64 19.32 -2.24
CA ARG A 26 2.71 18.52 -3.06
C ARG A 26 2.01 17.44 -2.22
N LEU A 27 2.75 16.74 -1.36
CA LEU A 27 2.19 15.72 -0.46
C LEU A 27 1.13 16.33 0.46
N ARG A 28 1.43 17.47 1.10
CA ARG A 28 0.49 18.23 1.93
C ARG A 28 -0.75 18.65 1.16
N ALA A 29 -0.58 19.26 0.00
CA ALA A 29 -1.70 19.71 -0.83
C ALA A 29 -2.61 18.54 -1.22
N ARG A 30 -2.03 17.39 -1.56
CA ARG A 30 -2.80 16.20 -1.91
C ARG A 30 -3.46 15.54 -0.69
N ALA A 31 -2.82 15.54 0.48
CA ALA A 31 -3.44 15.08 1.71
C ALA A 31 -4.66 15.93 2.06
N SER A 32 -4.54 17.27 2.00
CA SER A 32 -5.67 18.18 2.15
C SER A 32 -6.78 17.94 1.12
N ALA A 33 -6.42 17.69 -0.14
CA ALA A 33 -7.38 17.33 -1.19
C ALA A 33 -8.14 16.03 -0.87
N ALA A 34 -7.45 14.98 -0.43
CA ALA A 34 -8.08 13.71 -0.05
C ALA A 34 -9.10 13.90 1.09
N ARG A 35 -8.76 14.72 2.08
CA ARG A 35 -9.66 15.06 3.20
C ARG A 35 -10.93 15.79 2.75
N VAL A 36 -10.81 16.70 1.78
CA VAL A 36 -11.96 17.38 1.19
C VAL A 36 -12.87 16.38 0.48
N THR A 37 -12.31 15.48 -0.33
CA THR A 37 -13.10 14.44 -1.03
C THR A 37 -13.83 13.53 -0.04
N LEU A 38 -13.20 13.20 1.09
CA LEU A 38 -13.84 12.37 2.12
C LEU A 38 -15.03 13.06 2.76
N ARG A 39 -14.87 14.32 3.20
CA ARG A 39 -15.97 15.06 3.81
C ARG A 39 -17.05 15.45 2.81
N ARG A 40 -16.70 15.60 1.52
CA ARG A 40 -17.58 16.05 0.44
C ARG A 40 -17.26 15.30 -0.86
N PRO A 41 -17.79 14.08 -1.04
CA PRO A 41 -17.52 13.25 -2.22
C PRO A 41 -17.94 13.90 -3.54
N SER A 42 -18.88 14.84 -3.51
CA SER A 42 -19.39 15.56 -4.67
C SER A 42 -18.54 16.76 -5.10
N LEU A 43 -17.53 17.14 -4.31
CA LEU A 43 -16.67 18.28 -4.63
C LEU A 43 -15.38 17.80 -5.31
N ASP A 44 -15.03 18.46 -6.41
CA ASP A 44 -13.69 18.36 -6.96
C ASP A 44 -12.69 18.97 -5.95
N PRO A 45 -11.78 18.18 -5.38
CA PRO A 45 -10.84 18.66 -4.38
C PRO A 45 -9.79 19.62 -4.96
N GLN A 46 -9.56 19.59 -6.28
CA GLN A 46 -8.65 20.52 -6.97
C GLN A 46 -9.37 21.78 -7.48
N GLY A 47 -10.69 21.75 -7.52
CA GLY A 47 -11.52 22.89 -7.91
C GLY A 47 -11.59 23.99 -6.85
N ARG A 48 -12.12 25.15 -7.23
CA ARG A 48 -12.32 26.31 -6.32
C ARG A 48 -13.14 25.94 -5.07
N GLY A 49 -14.15 25.08 -5.22
CA GLY A 49 -14.98 24.60 -4.11
C GLY A 49 -14.19 23.75 -3.13
N GLY A 50 -13.34 22.85 -3.63
CA GLY A 50 -12.46 22.03 -2.80
C GLY A 50 -11.40 22.85 -2.08
N ALA A 51 -10.76 23.79 -2.77
CA ALA A 51 -9.76 24.69 -2.18
C ALA A 51 -10.35 25.57 -1.06
N ARG A 52 -11.60 26.04 -1.20
CA ARG A 52 -12.30 26.77 -0.13
C ARG A 52 -12.55 25.87 1.07
N LYS A 53 -13.05 24.65 0.84
CA LYS A 53 -13.33 23.69 1.92
C LYS A 53 -12.06 23.20 2.62
N ALA A 54 -10.93 23.14 1.92
CA ALA A 54 -9.64 22.83 2.53
C ALA A 54 -9.21 23.85 3.60
N ARG A 55 -9.71 25.10 3.55
CA ARG A 55 -9.43 26.13 4.58
C ARG A 55 -10.18 25.88 5.88
N ASP A 56 -11.31 25.17 5.82
CA ASP A 56 -12.11 24.79 6.99
C ASP A 56 -11.53 23.55 7.70
N LEU A 57 -10.47 22.94 7.14
CA LEU A 57 -9.78 21.78 7.69
C LEU A 57 -8.51 22.22 8.43
N SER A 58 -8.19 21.56 9.56
CA SER A 58 -6.93 21.81 10.27
C SER A 58 -5.74 21.67 9.32
N PRO A 59 -4.79 22.61 9.29
CA PRO A 59 -3.67 22.55 8.36
C PRO A 59 -2.83 21.29 8.61
N VAL A 60 -2.38 20.65 7.54
CA VAL A 60 -1.45 19.52 7.62
C VAL A 60 -0.03 20.08 7.69
N GLY A 61 0.59 19.98 8.87
CA GLY A 61 1.96 20.42 9.11
C GLY A 61 2.97 19.52 8.40
N ALA A 62 4.20 20.00 8.25
CA ALA A 62 5.29 19.18 7.72
C ALA A 62 5.63 18.00 8.66
N ALA A 63 5.44 18.18 9.97
CA ALA A 63 5.62 17.12 10.96
C ALA A 63 4.52 16.03 10.90
N ASP A 64 3.36 16.33 10.30
CA ASP A 64 2.22 15.41 10.23
C ASP A 64 2.30 14.44 9.06
N LEU A 65 3.26 14.62 8.14
CA LEU A 65 3.43 13.78 6.96
C LEU A 65 4.90 13.38 6.83
N PRO A 66 5.32 12.25 7.46
CA PRO A 66 6.66 11.74 7.22
C PRO A 66 6.81 11.39 5.73
N ASP A 67 7.86 11.93 5.11
CA ASP A 67 8.08 11.92 3.64
C ASP A 67 7.99 10.54 2.98
N ASN A 68 8.15 9.47 3.76
CA ASN A 68 8.28 8.10 3.28
C ASN A 68 7.11 7.19 3.70
N SER A 69 6.01 7.69 4.28
CA SER A 69 4.90 6.81 4.70
C SER A 69 4.18 6.22 3.47
N PRO A 70 4.28 4.90 3.22
CA PRO A 70 3.61 4.27 2.09
C PRO A 70 2.08 4.36 2.24
N ALA A 71 1.58 4.30 3.48
CA ALA A 71 0.15 4.41 3.78
C ALA A 71 -0.47 5.70 3.22
N VAL A 72 0.29 6.81 3.17
CA VAL A 72 -0.16 8.08 2.58
C VAL A 72 -0.29 7.97 1.05
N GLN A 73 0.56 7.20 0.36
CA GLN A 73 0.48 7.05 -1.09
C GLN A 73 -0.87 6.46 -1.55
N LEU A 74 -1.50 5.66 -0.69
CA LEU A 74 -2.81 5.09 -0.96
C LEU A 74 -3.92 6.15 -1.01
N LEU A 75 -3.85 7.17 -0.14
CA LEU A 75 -4.78 8.31 -0.14
C LEU A 75 -4.74 9.07 -1.48
N LEU A 76 -3.56 9.10 -2.11
CA LEU A 76 -3.33 9.80 -3.38
C LEU A 76 -3.89 9.04 -4.57
N SER A 77 -4.10 7.73 -4.41
CA SER A 77 -4.35 6.79 -5.49
C SER A 77 -5.76 6.22 -5.38
N GLY A 78 -6.78 7.08 -5.26
CA GLY A 78 -8.17 6.67 -4.97
C GLY A 78 -8.71 5.54 -5.84
N LYS A 79 -8.45 5.53 -7.16
CA LYS A 79 -8.85 4.43 -8.06
C LYS A 79 -8.05 3.14 -7.88
N ARG A 80 -6.83 3.23 -7.35
CA ARG A 80 -5.93 2.10 -7.07
C ARG A 80 -6.07 1.60 -5.63
N ALA A 81 -6.68 2.36 -4.72
CA ALA A 81 -6.82 2.00 -3.32
C ALA A 81 -7.53 0.64 -3.15
N GLU A 82 -8.63 0.45 -3.88
CA GLU A 82 -9.35 -0.82 -3.91
C GLU A 82 -8.49 -1.97 -4.47
N LEU A 83 -7.69 -1.71 -5.52
CA LEU A 83 -6.81 -2.73 -6.10
C LEU A 83 -5.68 -3.13 -5.14
N VAL A 84 -5.13 -2.19 -4.39
CA VAL A 84 -4.11 -2.44 -3.37
C VAL A 84 -4.68 -3.27 -2.23
N LEU A 85 -5.87 -2.94 -1.74
CA LEU A 85 -6.55 -3.74 -0.73
C LEU A 85 -6.85 -5.14 -1.25
N ASP A 86 -7.36 -5.28 -2.48
CA ASP A 86 -7.60 -6.58 -3.10
C ASP A 86 -6.30 -7.40 -3.24
N ALA A 87 -5.18 -6.77 -3.58
CA ALA A 87 -3.88 -7.42 -3.68
C ALA A 87 -3.36 -7.90 -2.32
N ALA A 88 -3.47 -7.07 -1.28
CA ALA A 88 -3.11 -7.46 0.08
C ALA A 88 -3.99 -8.62 0.59
N VAL A 89 -5.31 -8.55 0.36
CA VAL A 89 -6.26 -9.65 0.66
C VAL A 89 -5.85 -10.93 -0.08
N ALA A 90 -5.48 -10.81 -1.35
CA ALA A 90 -5.04 -11.96 -2.15
C ALA A 90 -3.77 -12.60 -1.58
N ALA A 91 -2.80 -11.83 -1.08
CA ALA A 91 -1.61 -12.38 -0.44
C ALA A 91 -1.96 -13.19 0.81
N LEU A 92 -2.79 -12.61 1.68
CA LEU A 92 -3.21 -13.23 2.93
C LEU A 92 -4.08 -14.48 2.70
N LEU A 93 -5.01 -14.43 1.75
CA LEU A 93 -5.92 -15.53 1.42
C LEU A 93 -5.40 -16.45 0.30
N SER A 94 -4.13 -16.34 -0.06
CA SER A 94 -3.52 -17.16 -1.11
C SER A 94 -3.70 -18.69 -0.92
N PRO A 95 -3.75 -19.27 0.30
CA PRO A 95 -4.03 -20.69 0.47
C PRO A 95 -5.40 -21.12 -0.10
N LEU A 96 -6.40 -20.24 -0.13
CA LEU A 96 -7.73 -20.58 -0.65
C LEU A 96 -7.76 -20.79 -2.17
N PHE A 97 -6.78 -20.24 -2.89
CA PHE A 97 -6.76 -20.29 -4.35
C PHE A 97 -5.44 -20.75 -4.98
N ALA A 98 -4.38 -20.95 -4.20
CA ALA A 98 -3.09 -21.42 -4.70
C ALA A 98 -3.18 -22.81 -5.36
N ASP A 99 -4.10 -23.66 -4.88
CA ASP A 99 -4.30 -25.02 -5.39
C ASP A 99 -5.44 -25.11 -6.42
N VAL A 100 -6.05 -23.98 -6.79
CA VAL A 100 -7.12 -23.93 -7.79
C VAL A 100 -6.49 -24.02 -9.18
N ILE A 101 -6.38 -25.25 -9.68
CA ILE A 101 -5.82 -25.57 -11.01
C ILE A 101 -6.84 -25.27 -12.14
N VAL A 102 -8.14 -25.22 -11.82
CA VAL A 102 -9.22 -25.08 -12.82
C VAL A 102 -9.56 -23.61 -13.06
N SER A 103 -9.40 -23.14 -14.31
CA SER A 103 -9.62 -21.75 -14.72
C SER A 103 -10.97 -21.17 -14.32
N ASN A 104 -12.03 -21.98 -14.35
CA ASN A 104 -13.39 -21.54 -14.06
C ASN A 104 -13.54 -21.14 -12.58
N LYS A 105 -12.95 -21.92 -11.67
CA LYS A 105 -12.93 -21.61 -10.23
C LYS A 105 -12.04 -20.40 -9.90
N VAL A 106 -11.01 -20.13 -10.70
CA VAL A 106 -10.20 -18.91 -10.57
C VAL A 106 -10.99 -17.66 -10.98
N ALA A 107 -11.89 -17.80 -11.97
CA ALA A 107 -12.74 -16.70 -12.43
C ALA A 107 -13.86 -16.34 -11.43
N GLU A 108 -14.28 -17.30 -10.60
CA GLU A 108 -15.29 -17.11 -9.55
C GLU A 108 -14.78 -16.33 -8.34
N LEU A 109 -13.46 -16.18 -8.18
CA LEU A 109 -12.88 -15.41 -7.07
C LEU A 109 -13.23 -13.92 -7.20
N PRO A 110 -13.62 -13.24 -6.11
CA PRO A 110 -13.98 -11.82 -6.11
C PRO A 110 -12.75 -10.89 -6.18
N LEU A 111 -11.71 -11.30 -6.92
CA LEU A 111 -10.43 -10.61 -7.03
C LEU A 111 -10.06 -10.41 -8.49
N ARG A 112 -9.51 -9.24 -8.82
CA ARG A 112 -8.95 -8.98 -10.15
C ARG A 112 -7.71 -9.83 -10.40
N ARG A 113 -7.41 -10.10 -11.68
CA ARG A 113 -6.23 -10.89 -12.08
C ARG A 113 -4.92 -10.38 -11.47
N VAL A 114 -4.70 -9.06 -11.51
CA VAL A 114 -3.49 -8.42 -10.97
C VAL A 114 -3.35 -8.69 -9.46
N ALA A 115 -4.43 -8.59 -8.70
CA ALA A 115 -4.44 -8.90 -7.26
C ALA A 115 -4.11 -10.38 -7.01
N ARG A 116 -4.66 -11.30 -7.80
CA ARG A 116 -4.35 -12.74 -7.68
C ARG A 116 -2.87 -13.04 -7.96
N GLU A 117 -2.32 -12.48 -9.04
CA GLU A 117 -0.90 -12.64 -9.39
C GLU A 117 0.02 -12.06 -8.31
N PHE A 118 -0.36 -10.93 -7.70
CA PHE A 118 0.32 -10.39 -6.53
C PHE A 118 0.26 -11.37 -5.35
N GLY A 119 -0.93 -11.88 -5.03
CA GLY A 119 -1.13 -12.79 -3.91
C GLY A 119 -0.32 -14.08 -4.01
N LEU A 120 -0.22 -14.66 -5.22
CA LEU A 120 0.62 -15.84 -5.45
C LEU A 120 2.11 -15.57 -5.27
N ARG A 121 2.60 -14.38 -5.65
CA ARG A 121 4.01 -13.99 -5.45
C ARG A 121 4.36 -13.73 -4.00
N HIS A 122 3.38 -13.28 -3.22
CA HIS A 122 3.49 -12.96 -1.79
C HIS A 122 2.87 -14.03 -0.89
N ARG A 123 2.78 -15.29 -1.35
CA ARG A 123 2.23 -16.42 -0.58
C ARG A 123 2.92 -16.65 0.78
N HIS A 124 4.16 -16.20 0.93
CA HIS A 124 4.87 -16.26 2.22
C HIS A 124 4.22 -15.41 3.32
N LEU A 125 3.34 -14.46 2.96
CA LEU A 125 2.54 -13.64 3.90
C LEU A 125 1.19 -14.27 4.24
N ALA A 126 0.88 -15.44 3.69
CA ALA A 126 -0.41 -16.09 3.84
C ALA A 126 -0.84 -16.28 5.30
N MET A 127 -2.14 -16.18 5.53
CA MET A 127 -2.79 -16.65 6.74
C MET A 127 -2.73 -18.18 6.79
N THR A 128 -2.70 -18.76 7.99
CA THR A 128 -2.94 -20.19 8.16
C THR A 128 -4.42 -20.48 7.92
N LEU A 129 -4.78 -21.73 7.58
CA LEU A 129 -6.19 -22.09 7.36
C LEU A 129 -7.07 -21.87 8.60
N GLU A 130 -6.48 -21.90 9.79
CA GLU A 130 -7.16 -21.67 11.06
C GLU A 130 -7.44 -20.18 11.33
N GLU A 131 -6.59 -19.28 10.80
CA GLU A 131 -6.75 -17.83 10.93
C GLU A 131 -7.82 -17.28 9.97
N ILE A 132 -8.14 -18.00 8.90
CA ILE A 132 -9.05 -17.52 7.86
C ILE A 132 -10.49 -17.50 8.40
N PRO A 133 -11.20 -16.35 8.31
CA PRO A 133 -12.60 -16.27 8.69
C PRO A 133 -13.46 -17.27 7.90
N GLN A 134 -14.32 -18.00 8.61
CA GLN A 134 -15.17 -19.02 7.97
C GLN A 134 -16.27 -18.39 7.09
N GLN A 135 -16.76 -17.21 7.48
CA GLN A 135 -17.80 -16.49 6.76
C GLN A 135 -17.19 -15.29 6.03
N GLU A 136 -17.49 -15.18 4.73
CA GLU A 136 -17.07 -14.09 3.86
C GLU A 136 -15.59 -13.65 4.02
N PRO A 137 -14.62 -14.58 3.87
CA PRO A 137 -13.21 -14.31 4.19
C PRO A 137 -12.66 -13.08 3.48
N PHE A 138 -13.03 -12.86 2.22
CA PHE A 138 -12.60 -11.69 1.46
C PHE A 138 -13.12 -10.38 2.04
N ALA A 139 -14.39 -10.31 2.43
CA ALA A 139 -14.99 -9.09 2.96
C ALA A 139 -14.42 -8.75 4.34
N VAL A 140 -14.32 -9.74 5.23
CA VAL A 140 -13.81 -9.57 6.59
C VAL A 140 -12.34 -9.16 6.59
N VAL A 141 -11.48 -9.87 5.84
CA VAL A 141 -10.05 -9.54 5.74
C VAL A 141 -9.84 -8.16 5.10
N LYS A 142 -10.62 -7.82 4.07
CA LYS A 142 -10.55 -6.49 3.43
C LYS A 142 -10.95 -5.38 4.38
N ALA A 143 -12.00 -5.57 5.18
CA ALA A 143 -12.43 -4.60 6.19
C ALA A 143 -11.36 -4.41 7.27
N GLY A 144 -10.78 -5.51 7.77
CA GLY A 144 -9.70 -5.46 8.76
C GLY A 144 -8.42 -4.79 8.23
N LEU A 145 -8.05 -5.06 6.97
CA LEU A 145 -6.93 -4.38 6.30
C LEU A 145 -7.19 -2.88 6.11
N ARG A 146 -8.44 -2.49 5.84
CA ARG A 146 -8.83 -1.07 5.77
C ARG A 146 -8.70 -0.40 7.15
N GLY A 147 -9.12 -1.08 8.22
CA GLY A 147 -8.90 -0.63 9.60
C GLY A 147 -7.41 -0.45 9.92
N LEU A 148 -6.59 -1.45 9.57
CA LEU A 148 -5.13 -1.39 9.73
C LEU A 148 -4.50 -0.22 8.94
N TRP A 149 -4.91 -0.04 7.70
CA TRP A 149 -4.44 1.10 6.90
C TRP A 149 -4.73 2.43 7.58
N ILE A 150 -5.94 2.61 8.14
CA ILE A 150 -6.32 3.84 8.86
C ILE A 150 -5.41 4.05 10.09
N THR A 151 -5.04 2.99 10.81
CA THR A 151 -4.12 3.11 11.97
C THR A 151 -2.69 3.46 11.57
N MET A 152 -2.29 3.16 10.33
CA MET A 152 -0.98 3.54 9.79
C MET A 152 -0.95 4.97 9.23
N LEU A 153 -2.11 5.61 9.07
CA LEU A 153 -2.17 7.00 8.63
C LEU A 153 -1.73 7.92 9.79
N PRO A 154 -1.12 9.08 9.46
CA PRO A 154 -0.87 10.11 10.45
C PRO A 154 -2.15 10.46 11.23
N PRO A 155 -2.08 10.72 12.55
CA PRO A 155 -3.26 10.92 13.40
C PRO A 155 -4.23 11.99 12.89
N VAL A 156 -3.70 13.06 12.27
CA VAL A 156 -4.49 14.15 11.69
C VAL A 156 -5.38 13.66 10.54
N LEU A 157 -4.93 12.65 9.80
CA LEU A 157 -5.65 12.01 8.69
C LEU A 157 -6.54 10.87 9.19
N GLY A 158 -6.01 10.01 10.07
CA GLY A 158 -6.73 8.84 10.58
C GLY A 158 -8.04 9.19 11.29
N ARG A 159 -8.09 10.31 12.03
CA ARG A 159 -9.30 10.78 12.73
C ARG A 159 -10.49 11.11 11.82
N GLU A 160 -10.24 11.33 10.53
CA GLU A 160 -11.30 11.67 9.58
C GLU A 160 -11.96 10.45 8.95
N TRP A 161 -11.41 9.26 9.22
CA TRP A 161 -11.94 8.00 8.75
C TRP A 161 -12.62 7.27 9.90
N GLU A 162 -13.83 6.82 9.65
CA GLU A 162 -14.50 5.89 10.55
C GLU A 162 -13.87 4.51 10.41
N ILE A 163 -13.36 3.97 11.53
CA ILE A 163 -12.85 2.60 11.58
C ILE A 163 -14.06 1.67 11.69
N ALA A 164 -14.58 1.25 10.55
CA ALA A 164 -15.75 0.37 10.48
C ALA A 164 -15.48 -1.07 10.95
N ALA A 165 -14.21 -1.49 11.03
CA ALA A 165 -13.81 -2.83 11.44
C ALA A 165 -12.49 -2.81 12.22
N GLN A 166 -12.33 -3.77 13.14
CA GLN A 166 -11.12 -3.91 13.94
C GLN A 166 -9.89 -4.09 13.02
N PRO A 167 -8.78 -3.35 13.25
CA PRO A 167 -7.54 -3.54 12.51
C PRO A 167 -7.08 -5.00 12.54
N LEU A 168 -6.76 -5.53 11.36
CA LEU A 168 -6.26 -6.89 11.24
C LEU A 168 -4.79 -6.94 11.69
N HIS A 169 -4.50 -7.74 12.72
CA HIS A 169 -3.14 -7.99 13.20
C HIS A 169 -2.83 -9.47 13.08
N LEU A 170 -1.79 -9.80 12.30
CA LEU A 170 -1.39 -11.17 12.04
C LEU A 170 0.09 -11.34 12.38
N PRO A 171 0.43 -11.47 13.67
CA PRO A 171 1.82 -11.66 14.07
C PRO A 171 2.41 -12.85 13.34
N THR A 172 3.68 -12.72 12.95
CA THR A 172 4.40 -13.82 12.33
C THR A 172 4.59 -14.93 13.36
N ILE A 173 3.96 -16.07 13.11
CA ILE A 173 4.21 -17.27 13.90
C ILE A 173 5.69 -17.60 13.69
N ALA A 174 6.45 -17.65 14.79
CA ALA A 174 7.83 -18.09 14.76
C ALA A 174 7.87 -19.52 14.22
N VAL A 175 8.05 -19.66 12.91
CA VAL A 175 8.26 -20.96 12.30
C VAL A 175 9.59 -21.41 12.83
N ASN A 176 9.55 -22.36 13.77
CA ASN A 176 10.72 -23.05 14.26
C ASN A 176 11.30 -23.75 13.02
N ARG A 177 12.25 -23.09 12.34
CA ARG A 177 12.91 -23.56 11.12
C ARG A 177 13.79 -24.75 11.50
N LYS A 178 13.16 -25.85 11.90
CA LYS A 178 13.77 -27.17 11.84
C LYS A 178 14.03 -27.39 10.35
N SER A 179 15.31 -27.29 10.02
CA SER A 179 15.92 -27.59 8.72
C SER A 179 15.05 -28.55 7.92
N ALA A 180 14.46 -28.06 6.83
CA ALA A 180 13.81 -28.93 5.87
C ALA A 180 14.85 -29.98 5.42
N PRO A 181 14.56 -31.29 5.51
CA PRO A 181 15.48 -32.29 5.00
C PRO A 181 15.73 -32.02 3.51
N PRO A 182 16.96 -32.19 3.01
CA PRO A 182 17.26 -31.96 1.61
C PRO A 182 16.30 -32.78 0.74
N SER A 183 15.50 -32.10 -0.07
CA SER A 183 14.46 -32.71 -0.89
C SER A 183 15.05 -33.87 -1.72
N ARG A 184 14.46 -35.06 -1.61
CA ARG A 184 14.87 -36.28 -2.34
C ARG A 184 14.62 -36.20 -3.86
N PHE A 185 14.16 -35.07 -4.39
CA PHE A 185 13.80 -34.87 -5.79
C PHE A 185 14.90 -34.28 -6.69
N ARG A 186 16.15 -34.19 -6.21
CA ARG A 186 17.29 -33.75 -7.03
C ARG A 186 17.56 -34.65 -8.26
N GLY A 187 16.96 -35.84 -8.33
CA GLY A 187 17.13 -36.81 -9.43
C GLY A 187 16.18 -36.70 -10.63
N MET A 188 15.03 -36.00 -10.55
CA MET A 188 14.03 -35.97 -11.64
C MET A 188 14.23 -34.83 -12.68
N SER A 189 15.38 -34.17 -12.65
CA SER A 189 15.64 -32.91 -13.38
C SER A 189 15.87 -33.05 -14.89
N ARG A 190 15.81 -34.26 -15.48
CA ARG A 190 15.97 -34.44 -16.95
C ARG A 190 14.65 -34.56 -17.70
N TRP A 191 13.59 -35.10 -17.10
CA TRP A 191 12.30 -35.29 -17.78
C TRP A 191 11.41 -34.04 -17.73
N LEU A 192 11.46 -33.27 -16.63
CA LEU A 192 10.71 -32.03 -16.44
C LEU A 192 11.22 -30.83 -17.27
N LYS A 193 12.43 -30.91 -17.85
CA LYS A 193 12.97 -29.82 -18.71
C LYS A 193 12.22 -29.64 -20.04
N ARG A 194 11.40 -30.61 -20.46
CA ARG A 194 10.62 -30.54 -21.71
C ARG A 194 9.28 -29.83 -21.59
N ARG A 195 8.80 -29.56 -20.37
CA ARG A 195 7.61 -28.74 -20.13
C ARG A 195 8.02 -27.52 -19.32
N ARG A 196 8.61 -26.52 -19.98
CA ARG A 196 8.78 -25.21 -19.35
C ARG A 196 7.38 -24.68 -19.02
N PRO A 197 7.03 -24.44 -17.75
CA PRO A 197 5.80 -23.71 -17.44
C PRO A 197 5.90 -22.35 -18.15
N LYS A 198 4.91 -22.03 -19.01
CA LYS A 198 4.91 -20.80 -19.80
C LYS A 198 4.96 -19.54 -18.91
N HIS A 199 4.49 -19.64 -17.67
CA HIS A 199 4.46 -18.54 -16.71
C HIS A 199 5.04 -19.02 -15.37
N VAL A 200 6.20 -18.48 -15.01
CA VAL A 200 6.79 -18.59 -13.67
C VAL A 200 6.67 -17.21 -13.05
N LEU A 201 5.90 -17.09 -11.97
CA LEU A 201 5.80 -15.84 -11.22
C LEU A 201 7.03 -15.73 -10.30
N PRO A 202 7.78 -14.62 -10.33
CA PRO A 202 8.92 -14.44 -9.42
C PRO A 202 8.41 -14.33 -7.99
N LEU A 203 8.95 -15.14 -7.08
CA LEU A 203 8.63 -15.07 -5.66
C LEU A 203 9.29 -13.83 -5.03
N ALA A 204 8.56 -13.13 -4.17
CA ALA A 204 9.10 -12.01 -3.42
C ALA A 204 10.08 -12.49 -2.34
N VAL A 205 11.05 -11.64 -1.99
CA VAL A 205 12.12 -11.94 -1.02
C VAL A 205 11.53 -12.08 0.39
N GLU A 206 11.79 -13.21 1.05
CA GLU A 206 11.41 -13.46 2.44
C GLU A 206 12.22 -12.54 3.38
N SER A 207 11.62 -11.44 3.81
CA SER A 207 12.14 -10.63 4.92
C SER A 207 11.52 -11.10 6.24
N PRO A 208 12.21 -10.97 7.39
CA PRO A 208 11.55 -11.15 8.67
C PRO A 208 10.43 -10.11 8.78
N VAL A 209 9.20 -10.60 8.93
CA VAL A 209 8.00 -9.79 9.04
C VAL A 209 7.54 -9.86 10.48
N GLU A 210 7.21 -8.73 11.10
CA GLU A 210 6.63 -8.71 12.46
C GLU A 210 5.12 -8.98 12.40
N ASP A 211 4.42 -8.30 11.50
CA ASP A 211 2.99 -8.47 11.21
C ASP A 211 2.76 -8.73 9.70
N ARG A 212 2.18 -9.89 9.37
CA ARG A 212 1.89 -10.32 8.00
C ARG A 212 0.86 -9.42 7.31
N ALA A 213 -0.13 -8.93 8.05
CA ALA A 213 -1.16 -8.05 7.50
C ALA A 213 -0.55 -6.72 7.08
N GLU A 214 0.29 -6.14 7.94
CA GLU A 214 1.02 -4.91 7.64
C GLU A 214 1.98 -5.09 6.47
N ALA A 215 2.77 -6.17 6.47
CA ALA A 215 3.69 -6.46 5.37
C ALA A 215 2.98 -6.66 4.03
N ALA A 216 1.81 -7.33 4.02
CA ALA A 216 1.02 -7.51 2.81
C ALA A 216 0.50 -6.19 2.26
N LEU A 217 -0.02 -5.33 3.14
CA LEU A 217 -0.49 -3.99 2.77
C LEU A 217 0.65 -3.11 2.25
N LEU A 218 1.77 -3.03 2.97
CA LEU A 218 2.93 -2.22 2.57
C LEU A 218 3.56 -2.70 1.26
N SER A 219 3.64 -4.01 1.05
CA SER A 219 4.14 -4.58 -0.20
C SER A 219 3.23 -4.25 -1.37
N ALA A 220 1.90 -4.36 -1.18
CA ALA A 220 0.92 -4.02 -2.20
C ALA A 220 0.95 -2.52 -2.55
N ILE A 221 1.11 -1.65 -1.55
CA ILE A 221 1.28 -0.21 -1.76
C ILE A 221 2.54 0.05 -2.58
N ARG A 222 3.69 -0.49 -2.16
CA ARG A 222 4.97 -0.25 -2.85
C ARG A 222 4.91 -0.71 -4.30
N GLU A 223 4.32 -1.86 -4.58
CA GLU A 223 4.30 -2.41 -5.94
C GLU A 223 3.29 -1.70 -6.85
N LEU A 224 2.11 -1.33 -6.34
CA LEU A 224 1.03 -0.79 -7.18
C LEU A 224 0.97 0.76 -7.17
N CYS A 225 1.63 1.39 -6.22
CA CYS A 225 1.75 2.85 -6.12
C CYS A 225 3.18 3.37 -6.31
N GLY A 226 4.21 2.51 -6.28
CA GLY A 226 5.63 2.91 -6.30
C GLY A 226 6.23 3.32 -7.64
N ASP A 227 5.49 3.18 -8.74
CA ASP A 227 5.93 3.62 -10.07
C ASP A 227 5.11 4.84 -10.54
N ALA A 228 5.65 6.04 -10.29
CA ALA A 228 5.31 7.29 -10.98
C ALA A 228 6.49 8.26 -10.95
#